data_AF-A0AA42RFX7-F1
#
_entry.id   AF-A0AA42RFX7-F1
#
_cell.length_a   1.000
_cell.length_b   1.000
_cell.length_c   1.000
_cell.angle_alpha   90.00
_cell.angle_beta   90.00
_cell.angle_gamma   90.00
#
_symmetry.space_group_name_H-M   'P 1'
#
loop_
_entity.id
_entity.type
_entity.pdbx_description
1 polymer ?
#
loop_
_entity_poly.entity_id
_entity_poly.type
_entity_poly.pdbx_seq_one_letter_code
_entity_poly.pdbx_strand_id
1 'polypeptide(L)'
;MQFRTSFQIQSSDFKLNHQHKILTIGSCFSDEIGKRLTDLKFDGLINPFGVIFNSHSIQNLIERSIHKKYFTITDVHQNGEEFFCFDVHSSFNALTKEAVLEELNSTINQVHDYIHSCDVLMITLGTSWIYEWKTSNQIVANCHKVEAKQFEKRLLTTEDNLKSLELIVSDLKKINPTIRIITTVSPVRHTKDGMIENNVSKARLLDALYQLSLQNNQVEYFPSYELVLDDLRDYRFFKEDLIHPSKQAVDYIWEKFSETYFEQSTQTIIQKINKVISAINHRPFNEESENHQQFLIKTIALMNELEKGNQLDFSAEKELLKSKIKHVN
;
A
#
# COMPACT_ATOMS: atom_id res chain seq x y z
N MET A 1 -3.60 -0.42 -37.13
CA MET A 1 -4.81 -0.18 -36.32
C MET A 1 -4.38 -0.05 -34.87
N GLN A 2 -4.74 1.04 -34.20
CA GLN A 2 -4.43 1.27 -32.79
C GLN A 2 -5.62 0.79 -31.95
N PHE A 3 -5.40 -0.19 -31.08
CA PHE A 3 -6.46 -0.86 -30.30
C PHE A 3 -6.60 -0.35 -28.86
N ARG A 4 -5.75 0.62 -28.46
CA ARG A 4 -5.71 1.19 -27.11
C ARG A 4 -5.48 2.69 -27.17
N THR A 5 -6.12 3.41 -26.25
CA THR A 5 -5.87 4.84 -26.03
C THR A 5 -4.91 4.97 -24.84
N SER A 6 -3.64 4.67 -25.07
CA SER A 6 -2.60 4.89 -24.07
C SER A 6 -2.36 6.38 -23.85
N PHE A 7 -1.96 6.75 -22.64
CA PHE A 7 -1.55 8.10 -22.31
C PHE A 7 -0.13 8.11 -21.73
N GLN A 8 0.56 9.25 -21.86
CA GLN A 8 1.90 9.39 -21.32
C GLN A 8 1.81 9.78 -19.85
N ILE A 9 2.46 9.00 -18.99
CA ILE A 9 2.71 9.38 -17.61
C ILE A 9 4.01 10.17 -17.59
N GLN A 10 3.96 11.37 -17.04
CA GLN A 10 5.15 12.18 -16.90
C GLN A 10 6.09 11.49 -15.89
N SER A 11 7.35 11.29 -16.30
CA SER A 11 8.39 10.82 -15.39
C SER A 11 8.50 11.79 -14.21
N SER A 12 8.57 11.25 -12.99
CA SER A 12 8.85 12.07 -11.81
C SER A 12 10.30 12.55 -11.82
N ASP A 13 10.52 13.77 -11.34
CA ASP A 13 11.87 14.29 -11.05
C ASP A 13 12.47 13.61 -9.81
N PHE A 14 11.62 13.07 -8.94
CA PHE A 14 12.02 12.28 -7.79
C PHE A 14 12.13 10.80 -8.17
N LYS A 15 13.28 10.18 -7.90
CA LYS A 15 13.54 8.77 -8.19
C LYS A 15 13.74 7.95 -6.93
N LEU A 16 12.86 6.97 -6.75
CA LEU A 16 12.93 5.95 -5.72
C LEU A 16 14.09 4.97 -5.99
N ASN A 17 14.70 4.52 -4.90
CA ASN A 17 15.74 3.51 -4.86
C ASN A 17 15.70 2.80 -3.49
N HIS A 18 16.51 1.76 -3.32
CA HIS A 18 16.52 0.92 -2.12
C HIS A 18 17.03 1.59 -0.84
N GLN A 19 17.49 2.85 -0.88
CA GLN A 19 17.87 3.62 0.31
C GLN A 19 16.68 4.37 0.90
N HIS A 20 15.61 4.56 0.13
CA HIS A 20 14.44 5.30 0.58
C HIS A 20 13.52 4.41 1.44
N LYS A 21 12.99 5.00 2.51
CA LYS A 21 11.95 4.43 3.35
C LYS A 21 10.57 4.81 2.84
N ILE A 22 9.70 3.82 2.71
CA ILE A 22 8.39 3.97 2.06
C ILE A 22 7.28 3.57 3.02
N LEU A 23 6.43 4.52 3.39
CA LEU A 23 5.19 4.23 4.10
C LEU A 23 4.05 4.13 3.08
N THR A 24 3.29 3.05 3.08
CA THR A 24 2.05 2.95 2.29
C THR A 24 0.84 2.94 3.22
N ILE A 25 -0.21 3.67 2.85
CA ILE A 25 -1.50 3.67 3.54
C ILE A 25 -2.63 3.74 2.52
N GLY A 26 -3.72 3.01 2.73
CA GLY A 26 -4.89 3.12 1.87
C GLY A 26 -5.65 1.82 1.63
N SER A 27 -6.27 1.74 0.45
CA SER A 27 -7.07 0.59 0.01
C SER A 27 -6.26 -0.71 -0.08
N CYS A 28 -6.91 -1.84 -0.33
CA CYS A 28 -6.24 -3.13 -0.59
C CYS A 28 -5.24 -3.08 -1.77
N PHE A 29 -5.36 -2.10 -2.67
CA PHE A 29 -4.36 -1.90 -3.72
C PHE A 29 -3.03 -1.35 -3.17
N SER A 30 -3.03 -0.64 -2.03
CA SER A 30 -1.80 -0.31 -1.29
C SER A 30 -1.07 -1.55 -0.79
N ASP A 31 -1.78 -2.61 -0.38
CA ASP A 31 -1.12 -3.87 0.02
C ASP A 31 -0.45 -4.54 -1.16
N GLU A 32 -1.10 -4.55 -2.34
CA GLU A 32 -0.55 -5.17 -3.55
C GLU A 32 0.74 -4.48 -4.01
N ILE A 33 0.75 -3.15 -4.05
CA ILE A 33 1.95 -2.38 -4.43
C ILE A 33 3.00 -2.39 -3.32
N GLY A 34 2.58 -2.25 -2.07
CA GLY A 34 3.46 -2.31 -0.90
C GLY A 34 4.18 -3.64 -0.76
N LYS A 35 3.45 -4.75 -0.95
CA LYS A 35 4.03 -6.10 -0.96
C LYS A 35 5.08 -6.25 -2.07
N ARG A 36 4.83 -5.71 -3.27
CA ARG A 36 5.83 -5.74 -4.36
C ARG A 36 7.09 -4.98 -3.98
N LEU A 37 6.96 -3.82 -3.34
CA LEU A 37 8.12 -3.06 -2.84
C LEU A 37 8.93 -3.88 -1.83
N THR A 38 8.28 -4.48 -0.83
CA THR A 38 8.99 -5.29 0.19
C THR A 38 9.56 -6.59 -0.38
N ASP A 39 8.84 -7.27 -1.29
CA ASP A 39 9.35 -8.46 -1.97
C ASP A 39 10.59 -8.10 -2.82
N LEU A 40 10.66 -6.88 -3.35
CA LEU A 40 11.81 -6.30 -4.05
C LEU A 40 12.83 -5.62 -3.11
N LYS A 41 12.74 -5.87 -1.80
CA LYS A 41 13.68 -5.45 -0.77
C LYS A 41 13.79 -3.94 -0.53
N PHE A 42 12.77 -3.17 -0.90
CA PHE A 42 12.65 -1.79 -0.41
C PHE A 42 12.32 -1.80 1.09
N ASP A 43 12.84 -0.82 1.84
CA ASP A 43 12.41 -0.56 3.21
C ASP A 43 11.00 0.02 3.16
N GLY A 44 10.01 -0.76 3.60
CA GLY A 44 8.60 -0.41 3.48
C GLY A 44 7.80 -0.75 4.74
N LEU A 45 7.09 0.23 5.28
CA LEU A 45 6.02 0.04 6.27
C LEU A 45 4.67 0.03 5.53
N ILE A 46 4.07 -1.15 5.38
CA ILE A 46 2.91 -1.35 4.48
C ILE A 46 1.62 -1.39 5.27
N ASN A 47 0.69 -0.48 4.97
CA ASN A 47 -0.66 -0.40 5.55
C ASN A 47 -0.66 -0.75 7.06
N PRO A 48 0.06 0.01 7.91
CA PRO A 48 0.31 -0.37 9.30
C PRO A 48 -0.99 -0.52 10.12
N PHE A 49 -2.08 0.16 9.74
CA PHE A 49 -3.41 0.05 10.37
C PHE A 49 -4.37 -0.88 9.59
N GLY A 50 -3.83 -1.65 8.64
CA GLY A 50 -4.55 -2.42 7.64
C GLY A 50 -5.21 -1.55 6.57
N VAL A 51 -6.21 -2.12 5.87
CA VAL A 51 -6.87 -1.47 4.74
C VAL A 51 -7.83 -0.37 5.18
N ILE A 52 -7.57 0.86 4.74
CA ILE A 52 -8.37 2.06 5.04
C ILE A 52 -8.66 2.81 3.74
N PHE A 53 -9.94 2.99 3.38
CA PHE A 53 -10.28 3.41 2.02
C PHE A 53 -10.47 4.91 1.80
N ASN A 54 -10.84 5.68 2.82
CA ASN A 54 -11.26 7.06 2.67
C ASN A 54 -10.24 8.03 3.28
N SER A 55 -10.20 9.25 2.76
CA SER A 55 -9.25 10.30 3.14
C SER A 55 -9.37 10.69 4.62
N HIS A 56 -10.58 10.76 5.16
CA HIS A 56 -10.82 11.16 6.56
C HIS A 56 -10.26 10.15 7.56
N SER A 57 -10.54 8.85 7.39
CA SER A 57 -10.02 7.81 8.27
C SER A 57 -8.49 7.73 8.20
N ILE A 58 -7.90 7.91 7.02
CA ILE A 58 -6.43 7.99 6.86
C ILE A 58 -5.88 9.22 7.61
N GLN A 59 -6.54 10.37 7.49
CA GLN A 59 -6.16 11.60 8.18
C GLN A 59 -6.16 11.42 9.71
N ASN A 60 -7.22 10.83 10.28
CA ASN A 60 -7.30 10.54 11.72
C ASN A 60 -6.14 9.66 12.21
N LEU A 61 -5.79 8.61 11.46
CA LEU A 61 -4.71 7.69 11.84
C LEU A 61 -3.31 8.33 11.73
N ILE A 62 -3.07 9.13 10.68
CA ILE A 62 -1.82 9.88 10.53
C ILE A 62 -1.70 10.93 11.63
N GLU A 63 -2.75 11.72 11.89
CA GLU A 63 -2.77 12.73 12.95
C GLU A 63 -2.49 12.09 14.31
N ARG A 64 -3.16 10.97 14.63
CA ARG A 64 -2.92 10.21 15.86
C ARG A 64 -1.46 9.78 15.98
N SER A 65 -0.86 9.31 14.89
CA SER A 65 0.53 8.85 14.85
C SER A 65 1.52 10.01 15.06
N ILE A 66 1.32 11.12 14.35
CA ILE A 66 2.17 12.31 14.43
C ILE A 66 2.16 12.88 15.85
N HIS A 67 0.97 13.02 16.46
CA HIS A 67 0.82 13.64 17.77
C HIS A 67 0.87 12.66 18.94
N LYS A 68 1.14 11.36 18.69
CA LYS A 68 1.07 10.29 19.71
C LYS A 68 -0.25 10.30 20.49
N LYS A 69 -1.36 10.55 19.80
CA LYS A 69 -2.71 10.48 20.37
C LYS A 69 -3.15 9.02 20.45
N TYR A 70 -2.75 8.38 21.53
CA TYR A 70 -3.01 6.96 21.80
C TYR A 70 -4.50 6.64 21.87
N PHE A 71 -4.85 5.41 21.46
CA PHE A 71 -6.14 4.80 21.68
C PHE A 71 -6.33 4.45 23.16
N THR A 72 -7.57 4.56 23.60
CA THR A 72 -7.99 4.34 24.98
C THR A 72 -9.14 3.34 25.00
N ILE A 73 -9.51 2.86 26.20
CA ILE A 73 -10.56 1.85 26.36
C ILE A 73 -11.92 2.28 25.79
N THR A 74 -12.16 3.58 25.60
CA THR A 74 -13.39 4.11 25.00
C THR A 74 -13.43 3.96 23.48
N ASP A 75 -12.28 3.76 22.84
CA ASP A 75 -12.17 3.51 21.40
C ASP A 75 -12.39 2.02 21.06
N VAL A 76 -12.51 1.14 22.07
CA VAL A 76 -12.64 -0.31 21.89
C VAL A 76 -14.06 -0.78 22.18
N HIS A 77 -14.65 -1.39 21.18
CA HIS A 77 -16.00 -1.94 21.17
C HIS A 77 -15.97 -3.47 21.14
N GLN A 78 -17.13 -4.10 21.31
CA GLN A 78 -17.27 -5.55 21.31
C GLN A 78 -18.39 -5.97 20.37
N ASN A 79 -18.16 -7.03 19.57
CA ASN A 79 -19.17 -7.66 18.73
C ASN A 79 -18.99 -9.18 18.82
N GLY A 80 -19.91 -9.86 19.50
CA GLY A 80 -19.75 -11.27 19.85
C GLY A 80 -18.61 -11.46 20.85
N GLU A 81 -17.67 -12.35 20.52
CA GLU A 81 -16.52 -12.71 21.37
C GLU A 81 -15.27 -11.85 21.07
N GLU A 82 -15.31 -11.03 20.03
CA GLU A 82 -14.18 -10.19 19.62
C GLU A 82 -14.36 -8.73 20.07
N PHE A 83 -13.24 -8.13 20.45
CA PHE A 83 -13.07 -6.70 20.65
C PHE A 83 -12.43 -6.08 19.43
N PHE A 84 -12.80 -4.85 19.12
CA PHE A 84 -12.36 -4.16 17.91
C PHE A 84 -12.37 -2.63 18.08
N CYS A 85 -11.69 -1.92 17.18
CA CYS A 85 -11.72 -0.47 17.09
C CYS A 85 -12.16 -0.04 15.68
N PHE A 86 -13.19 0.81 15.62
CA PHE A 86 -13.79 1.27 14.36
C PHE A 86 -12.84 2.02 13.42
N ASP A 87 -11.73 2.55 13.94
CA ASP A 87 -10.78 3.37 13.19
C ASP A 87 -9.77 2.53 12.38
N VAL A 88 -9.70 1.22 12.57
CA VAL A 88 -8.70 0.33 11.93
C VAL A 88 -9.31 -0.88 11.25
N HIS A 89 -8.49 -1.64 10.53
CA HIS A 89 -8.90 -2.88 9.90
C HIS A 89 -9.20 -4.00 10.92
N SER A 90 -10.02 -4.98 10.54
CA SER A 90 -10.40 -6.10 11.42
C SER A 90 -9.25 -7.06 11.77
N SER A 91 -8.06 -6.86 11.22
CA SER A 91 -6.85 -7.59 11.63
C SER A 91 -6.41 -7.28 13.05
N PHE A 92 -6.85 -6.14 13.60
CA PHE A 92 -6.62 -5.73 14.99
C PHE A 92 -7.67 -6.28 15.97
N ASN A 93 -8.63 -7.08 15.49
CA ASN A 93 -9.61 -7.69 16.38
C ASN A 93 -8.91 -8.69 17.32
N ALA A 94 -9.25 -8.69 18.60
CA ALA A 94 -8.70 -9.61 19.57
C ALA A 94 -9.75 -10.06 20.60
N LEU A 95 -9.41 -11.08 21.40
CA LEU A 95 -10.32 -11.64 22.42
C LEU A 95 -10.36 -10.82 23.71
N THR A 96 -9.50 -9.82 23.87
CA THR A 96 -9.49 -8.91 25.04
C THR A 96 -9.31 -7.46 24.58
N LYS A 97 -9.83 -6.51 25.35
CA LYS A 97 -9.67 -5.08 25.04
C LYS A 97 -8.22 -4.64 25.14
N GLU A 98 -7.50 -5.21 26.09
CA GLU A 98 -6.10 -4.92 26.38
C GLU A 98 -5.21 -5.29 25.19
N ALA A 99 -5.46 -6.45 24.56
CA ALA A 99 -4.71 -6.87 23.38
C ALA A 99 -4.93 -5.92 22.19
N VAL A 100 -6.19 -5.51 21.94
CA VAL A 100 -6.51 -4.51 20.90
C VAL A 100 -5.76 -3.19 21.17
N LEU A 101 -5.82 -2.69 22.41
CA LEU A 101 -5.15 -1.43 22.77
C LEU A 101 -3.64 -1.49 22.68
N GLU A 102 -3.03 -2.60 23.12
CA GLU A 102 -1.60 -2.81 23.05
C GLU A 102 -1.12 -2.79 21.60
N GLU A 103 -1.79 -3.54 20.73
CA GLU A 103 -1.44 -3.59 19.30
C GLU A 103 -1.62 -2.21 18.65
N LEU A 104 -2.76 -1.56 18.84
CA LEU A 104 -3.04 -0.22 18.29
C LEU A 104 -1.99 0.82 18.71
N ASN A 105 -1.65 0.86 20.00
CA ASN A 105 -0.72 1.87 20.51
C ASN A 105 0.73 1.54 20.17
N SER A 106 1.08 0.26 20.02
CA SER A 106 2.35 -0.17 19.43
C SER A 106 2.46 0.29 17.98
N THR A 107 1.41 0.12 17.16
CA THR A 107 1.38 0.61 15.78
C THR A 107 1.49 2.13 15.70
N ILE A 108 0.85 2.89 16.61
CA ILE A 108 1.02 4.35 16.70
C ILE A 108 2.50 4.72 16.89
N ASN A 109 3.21 4.04 17.80
CA ASN A 109 4.63 4.28 18.01
C ASN A 109 5.46 3.91 16.77
N GLN A 110 5.19 2.75 16.16
CA GLN A 110 5.88 2.31 14.94
C GLN A 110 5.73 3.33 13.81
N VAL A 111 4.50 3.81 13.56
CA VAL A 111 4.22 4.80 12.50
C VAL A 111 4.82 6.15 12.85
N HIS A 112 4.74 6.59 14.11
CA HIS A 112 5.39 7.82 14.57
C HIS A 112 6.88 7.81 14.25
N ASP A 113 7.58 6.76 14.68
CA ASP A 113 9.03 6.63 14.50
C ASP A 113 9.40 6.51 13.01
N TYR A 114 8.60 5.77 12.23
CA TYR A 114 8.83 5.61 10.80
C TYR A 114 8.68 6.94 10.04
N ILE A 115 7.63 7.72 10.32
CA ILE A 115 7.33 8.98 9.61
C ILE A 115 8.49 9.99 9.71
N HIS A 116 9.19 10.05 10.86
CA HIS A 116 10.34 10.98 11.03
C HIS A 116 11.51 10.71 10.08
N SER A 117 11.66 9.46 9.62
CA SER A 117 12.72 9.07 8.66
C SER A 117 12.17 8.59 7.32
N CYS A 118 10.87 8.74 7.10
CA CYS A 118 10.19 8.31 5.89
C CYS A 118 10.52 9.25 4.73
N ASP A 119 10.98 8.71 3.61
CA ASP A 119 11.26 9.52 2.43
C ASP A 119 10.00 9.70 1.58
N VAL A 120 9.16 8.67 1.51
CA VAL A 120 7.96 8.64 0.67
C VAL A 120 6.75 8.08 1.39
N LEU A 121 5.68 8.87 1.47
CA LEU A 121 4.35 8.41 1.83
C LEU A 121 3.53 8.14 0.56
N MET A 122 3.05 6.91 0.40
CA MET A 122 2.10 6.53 -0.65
C MET A 122 0.69 6.44 -0.10
N ILE A 123 -0.25 7.22 -0.63
CA ILE A 123 -1.66 7.22 -0.24
C ILE A 123 -2.53 6.71 -1.38
N THR A 124 -3.21 5.58 -1.19
CA THR A 124 -4.15 5.02 -2.17
C THR A 124 -5.59 5.13 -1.69
N LEU A 125 -6.36 6.05 -2.25
CA LEU A 125 -7.78 6.24 -1.88
C LEU A 125 -8.68 5.26 -2.63
N GLY A 126 -9.55 4.57 -1.89
CA GLY A 126 -10.52 3.62 -2.42
C GLY A 126 -11.87 4.25 -2.74
N THR A 127 -12.43 5.00 -1.79
CA THR A 127 -13.79 5.56 -1.90
C THR A 127 -13.98 6.82 -1.05
N SER A 128 -14.83 7.73 -1.52
CA SER A 128 -15.39 8.85 -0.76
C SER A 128 -16.57 8.45 0.12
N TRP A 129 -17.06 7.21 0.02
CA TRP A 129 -18.12 6.70 0.88
C TRP A 129 -17.58 6.45 2.29
N ILE A 130 -18.28 6.96 3.28
CA ILE A 130 -18.01 6.72 4.68
C ILE A 130 -19.25 6.18 5.40
N TYR A 131 -19.00 5.59 6.57
CA TYR A 131 -20.03 5.17 7.50
C TYR A 131 -19.84 5.95 8.80
N GLU A 132 -20.93 6.48 9.33
CA GLU A 132 -20.97 7.18 10.60
C GLU A 132 -21.74 6.35 11.61
N TRP A 133 -21.12 6.05 12.74
CA TRP A 133 -21.77 5.31 13.81
C TRP A 133 -22.76 6.23 14.52
N LYS A 134 -24.06 5.90 14.42
CA LYS A 134 -25.16 6.79 14.85
C LYS A 134 -25.13 7.17 16.32
N THR A 135 -24.49 6.35 17.17
CA THR A 135 -24.43 6.60 18.61
C THR A 135 -23.51 7.76 18.97
N SER A 136 -22.39 7.95 18.26
CA SER A 136 -21.40 9.01 18.55
C SER A 136 -21.19 9.98 17.40
N ASN A 137 -21.80 9.75 16.24
CA ASN A 137 -21.51 10.43 14.96
C ASN A 137 -20.03 10.31 14.52
N GLN A 138 -19.32 9.29 15.03
CA GLN A 138 -17.96 9.00 14.60
C GLN A 138 -17.95 8.41 13.19
N ILE A 139 -17.10 8.95 12.33
CA ILE A 139 -16.76 8.32 11.04
C ILE A 139 -15.89 7.10 11.32
N VAL A 140 -16.31 5.92 10.83
CA VAL A 140 -15.60 4.66 11.03
C VAL A 140 -14.85 4.24 9.77
N ALA A 141 -13.68 3.63 9.94
CA ALA A 141 -12.90 3.06 8.84
C ALA A 141 -13.43 1.67 8.42
N ASN A 142 -13.92 0.89 9.38
CA ASN A 142 -14.46 -0.45 9.18
C ASN A 142 -15.69 -0.65 10.09
N CYS A 143 -16.74 -1.32 9.62
CA CYS A 143 -17.95 -1.58 10.43
C CYS A 143 -17.84 -2.85 11.32
N HIS A 144 -16.78 -3.66 11.21
CA HIS A 144 -16.55 -4.90 11.98
C HIS A 144 -17.75 -5.85 12.06
N LYS A 145 -18.49 -5.97 10.95
CA LYS A 145 -19.71 -6.78 10.82
C LYS A 145 -20.82 -6.40 11.83
N VAL A 146 -20.74 -5.23 12.46
CA VAL A 146 -21.83 -4.66 13.25
C VAL A 146 -23.01 -4.35 12.32
N GLU A 147 -24.23 -4.50 12.83
CA GLU A 147 -25.45 -4.35 12.04
C GLU A 147 -25.52 -3.01 11.29
N ALA A 148 -25.77 -3.05 9.99
CA ALA A 148 -25.76 -1.87 9.11
C ALA A 148 -26.72 -0.74 9.58
N LYS A 149 -27.81 -1.07 10.28
CA LYS A 149 -28.78 -0.09 10.79
C LYS A 149 -28.18 0.88 11.83
N GLN A 150 -27.07 0.51 12.46
CA GLN A 150 -26.33 1.35 13.41
C GLN A 150 -25.47 2.41 12.73
N PHE A 151 -25.34 2.36 11.40
CA PHE A 151 -24.55 3.30 10.64
C PHE A 151 -25.43 4.16 9.75
N GLU A 152 -25.02 5.41 9.59
CA GLU A 152 -25.47 6.28 8.53
C GLU A 152 -24.39 6.32 7.46
N LYS A 153 -24.78 6.15 6.19
CA LYS A 153 -23.85 6.17 5.08
C LYS A 153 -23.95 7.51 4.39
N ARG A 154 -22.82 8.21 4.23
CA ARG A 154 -22.76 9.42 3.42
C ARG A 154 -21.55 9.45 2.51
N LEU A 155 -21.65 10.28 1.48
CA LEU A 155 -20.59 10.48 0.49
C LEU A 155 -19.88 11.81 0.79
N LEU A 156 -18.60 11.74 1.17
CA LEU A 156 -17.74 12.92 1.36
C LEU A 156 -17.72 13.76 0.08
N THR A 157 -17.76 15.09 0.20
CA THR A 157 -17.60 15.99 -0.96
C THR A 157 -16.15 16.02 -1.44
N THR A 158 -15.89 16.67 -2.58
CA THR A 158 -14.50 16.93 -3.01
C THR A 158 -13.76 17.73 -1.93
N GLU A 159 -14.42 18.76 -1.36
CA GLU A 159 -13.85 19.64 -0.34
C GLU A 159 -13.54 18.90 0.96
N ASP A 160 -14.41 17.98 1.40
CA ASP A 160 -14.16 17.12 2.57
C ASP A 160 -12.88 16.28 2.38
N ASN A 161 -12.74 15.69 1.18
CA ASN A 161 -11.56 14.89 0.83
C ASN A 161 -10.30 15.75 0.76
N LEU A 162 -10.35 16.87 0.04
CA LEU A 162 -9.23 17.80 -0.11
C LEU A 162 -8.76 18.31 1.25
N LYS A 163 -9.68 18.75 2.11
CA LYS A 163 -9.36 19.24 3.46
C LYS A 163 -8.65 18.17 4.30
N SER A 164 -9.12 16.93 4.25
CA SER A 164 -8.48 15.82 4.97
C SER A 164 -7.05 15.59 4.49
N LEU A 165 -6.82 15.67 3.17
CA LEU A 165 -5.50 15.49 2.57
C LEU A 165 -4.56 16.68 2.82
N GLU A 166 -5.07 17.91 2.79
CA GLU A 166 -4.31 19.12 3.14
C GLU A 166 -3.84 19.08 4.59
N LEU A 167 -4.68 18.59 5.52
CA LEU A 167 -4.29 18.39 6.91
C LEU A 167 -3.16 17.37 7.05
N ILE A 168 -3.27 16.21 6.37
CA ILE A 168 -2.19 15.22 6.32
C ILE A 168 -0.88 15.86 5.86
N VAL A 169 -0.91 16.59 4.74
CA VAL A 169 0.28 17.22 4.15
C VAL A 169 0.86 18.28 5.10
N SER A 170 0.00 19.11 5.69
CA SER A 170 0.39 20.17 6.63
C SER A 170 1.07 19.61 7.87
N ASP A 171 0.52 18.56 8.48
CA ASP A 171 1.08 17.97 9.70
C ASP A 171 2.36 17.19 9.42
N LEU A 172 2.43 16.45 8.30
CA LEU A 172 3.66 15.78 7.88
C LEU A 172 4.80 16.76 7.64
N LYS A 173 4.54 17.87 6.93
CA LYS A 173 5.57 18.87 6.64
C LYS A 173 6.14 19.54 7.90
N LYS A 174 5.41 19.58 9.01
CA LYS A 174 5.92 20.12 10.29
C LYS A 174 6.98 19.22 10.92
N ILE A 175 6.89 17.92 10.73
CA ILE A 175 7.78 16.93 11.38
C ILE A 175 8.84 16.36 10.43
N ASN A 176 8.50 16.24 9.14
CA ASN A 176 9.38 15.75 8.09
C ASN A 176 9.20 16.63 6.85
N PRO A 177 9.88 17.80 6.79
CA PRO A 177 9.71 18.77 5.70
C PRO A 177 10.12 18.24 4.33
N THR A 178 10.93 17.18 4.27
CA THR A 178 11.49 16.62 3.03
C THR A 178 10.65 15.49 2.43
N ILE A 179 9.67 14.95 3.18
CA ILE A 179 8.85 13.83 2.73
C ILE A 179 8.19 14.12 1.38
N ARG A 180 8.25 13.13 0.48
CA ARG A 180 7.49 13.13 -0.78
C ARG A 180 6.20 12.36 -0.58
N ILE A 181 5.15 12.79 -1.25
CA ILE A 181 3.83 12.15 -1.15
C ILE A 181 3.41 11.72 -2.55
N ILE A 182 3.18 10.43 -2.73
CA ILE A 182 2.61 9.89 -3.97
C ILE A 182 1.18 9.48 -3.67
N THR A 183 0.24 10.07 -4.38
CA THR A 183 -1.19 9.79 -4.21
C THR A 183 -1.73 9.04 -5.41
N THR A 184 -2.72 8.19 -5.21
CA THR A 184 -3.43 7.54 -6.31
C THR A 184 -4.86 7.17 -5.92
N VAL A 185 -5.73 7.06 -6.91
CA VAL A 185 -7.05 6.45 -6.74
C VAL A 185 -6.96 4.97 -7.08
N SER A 186 -7.43 4.11 -6.18
CA SER A 186 -7.44 2.66 -6.39
C SER A 186 -8.22 2.28 -7.65
N PRO A 187 -7.70 1.40 -8.52
CA PRO A 187 -8.44 0.86 -9.66
C PRO A 187 -9.54 -0.13 -9.26
N VAL A 188 -9.60 -0.54 -7.98
CA VAL A 188 -10.66 -1.42 -7.46
C VAL A 188 -12.01 -0.71 -7.50
N ARG A 189 -13.02 -1.40 -8.05
CA ARG A 189 -14.38 -0.88 -8.19
C ARG A 189 -15.21 -1.11 -6.92
N HIS A 190 -15.78 -0.05 -6.34
CA HIS A 190 -16.68 -0.16 -5.19
C HIS A 190 -18.14 -0.24 -5.64
N THR A 191 -18.53 -1.39 -6.20
CA THR A 191 -19.85 -1.55 -6.87
C THR A 191 -21.01 -1.89 -5.95
N LYS A 192 -20.78 -2.05 -4.63
CA LYS A 192 -21.84 -2.43 -3.67
C LYS A 192 -23.05 -1.49 -3.70
N ASP A 193 -22.83 -0.21 -3.99
CA ASP A 193 -23.89 0.80 -4.05
C ASP A 193 -24.37 1.09 -5.47
N GLY A 194 -23.71 0.51 -6.48
CA GLY A 194 -23.95 0.78 -7.89
C GLY A 194 -22.74 1.39 -8.60
N MET A 195 -22.75 1.31 -9.93
CA MET A 195 -21.65 1.80 -10.77
C MET A 195 -21.62 3.32 -10.86
N ILE A 196 -22.79 3.97 -10.81
CA ILE A 196 -22.92 5.43 -10.83
C ILE A 196 -22.29 5.99 -9.56
N GLU A 197 -22.64 5.44 -8.42
CA GLU A 197 -22.17 5.78 -7.08
C GLU A 197 -20.65 5.58 -6.95
N ASN A 198 -20.13 4.49 -7.51
CA ASN A 198 -18.69 4.27 -7.62
C ASN A 198 -18.03 5.39 -8.44
N ASN A 199 -18.55 5.72 -9.61
CA ASN A 199 -17.94 6.72 -10.47
C ASN A 199 -17.99 8.13 -9.85
N VAL A 200 -19.10 8.50 -9.21
CA VAL A 200 -19.19 9.77 -8.46
C VAL A 200 -18.18 9.79 -7.32
N SER A 201 -18.08 8.70 -6.56
CA SER A 201 -17.11 8.55 -5.47
C SER A 201 -15.66 8.72 -5.96
N LYS A 202 -15.29 8.05 -7.07
CA LYS A 202 -13.96 8.16 -7.69
C LYS A 202 -13.70 9.55 -8.26
N ALA A 203 -14.68 10.17 -8.91
CA ALA A 203 -14.56 11.53 -9.45
C ALA A 203 -14.22 12.56 -8.35
N ARG A 204 -14.86 12.46 -7.17
CA ARG A 204 -14.54 13.33 -6.02
C ARG A 204 -13.12 13.14 -5.50
N LEU A 205 -12.63 11.88 -5.47
CA LEU A 205 -11.25 11.59 -5.08
C LEU A 205 -10.25 12.14 -6.11
N LEU A 206 -10.53 11.92 -7.40
CA LEU A 206 -9.69 12.41 -8.51
C LEU A 206 -9.56 13.94 -8.46
N ASP A 207 -10.67 14.64 -8.32
CA ASP A 207 -10.69 16.11 -8.22
C ASP A 207 -9.90 16.60 -7.00
N ALA A 208 -10.13 16.01 -5.82
CA ALA A 208 -9.40 16.37 -4.61
C ALA A 208 -7.88 16.14 -4.74
N LEU A 209 -7.46 14.99 -5.28
CA LEU A 209 -6.03 14.68 -5.49
C LEU A 209 -5.40 15.58 -6.57
N TYR A 210 -6.15 15.89 -7.62
CA TYR A 210 -5.69 16.82 -8.66
C TYR A 210 -5.43 18.21 -8.07
N GLN A 211 -6.40 18.77 -7.33
CA GLN A 211 -6.23 20.06 -6.66
C GLN A 211 -5.05 20.06 -5.68
N LEU A 212 -4.93 19.01 -4.86
CA LEU A 212 -3.85 18.87 -3.90
C LEU A 212 -2.46 18.88 -4.57
N SER A 213 -2.32 18.17 -5.69
CA SER A 213 -1.06 18.08 -6.44
C SER A 213 -0.67 19.41 -7.09
N LEU A 214 -1.64 20.22 -7.54
CA LEU A 214 -1.38 21.57 -8.08
C LEU A 214 -0.89 22.54 -7.01
N GLN A 215 -1.37 22.39 -5.78
CA GLN A 215 -1.03 23.27 -4.66
C GLN A 215 0.26 22.89 -3.94
N ASN A 216 0.76 21.66 -4.12
CA ASN A 216 1.90 21.12 -3.39
C ASN A 216 2.90 20.40 -4.32
N ASN A 217 4.06 21.02 -4.55
CA ASN A 217 5.17 20.45 -5.34
C ASN A 217 5.81 19.16 -4.77
N GLN A 218 5.46 18.78 -3.54
CA GLN A 218 5.86 17.52 -2.90
C GLN A 218 4.82 16.41 -3.04
N VAL A 219 3.65 16.72 -3.60
CA VAL A 219 2.56 15.78 -3.83
C VAL A 219 2.48 15.48 -5.32
N GLU A 220 2.61 14.22 -5.67
CA GLU A 220 2.44 13.74 -7.03
C GLU A 220 1.23 12.80 -7.12
N TYR A 221 0.52 12.85 -8.24
CA TYR A 221 -0.55 11.91 -8.54
C TYR A 221 -0.07 10.84 -9.52
N PHE A 222 -0.17 9.57 -9.11
CA PHE A 222 0.08 8.43 -9.98
C PHE A 222 -1.25 7.88 -10.53
N PRO A 223 -1.43 7.75 -11.86
CA PRO A 223 -2.74 7.48 -12.47
C PRO A 223 -3.08 5.98 -12.57
N SER A 224 -3.11 5.28 -11.43
CA SER A 224 -3.39 3.83 -11.42
C SER A 224 -4.83 3.46 -11.83
N TYR A 225 -5.80 4.34 -11.53
CA TYR A 225 -7.21 4.17 -11.92
C TYR A 225 -7.41 4.29 -13.44
N GLU A 226 -6.83 5.33 -14.04
CA GLU A 226 -6.91 5.64 -15.47
C GLU A 226 -6.15 4.60 -16.31
N LEU A 227 -5.01 4.08 -15.80
CA LEU A 227 -4.31 2.97 -16.44
C LEU A 227 -5.23 1.75 -16.65
N VAL A 228 -6.10 1.46 -15.69
CA VAL A 228 -7.04 0.33 -15.80
C VAL A 228 -8.25 0.68 -16.64
N LEU A 229 -8.87 1.83 -16.40
CA LEU A 229 -10.13 2.17 -17.05
C LEU A 229 -10.00 2.70 -18.48
N ASP A 230 -8.94 3.44 -18.78
CA ASP A 230 -8.79 4.15 -20.06
C ASP A 230 -7.75 3.48 -20.96
N ASP A 231 -6.62 3.04 -20.40
CA ASP A 231 -5.55 2.42 -21.20
C ASP A 231 -5.79 0.91 -21.43
N LEU A 232 -6.01 0.14 -20.35
CA LEU A 232 -6.31 -1.28 -20.44
C LEU A 232 -7.74 -1.55 -20.93
N ARG A 233 -8.73 -0.86 -20.32
CA ARG A 233 -10.12 -0.71 -20.78
C ARG A 233 -10.83 -2.00 -21.24
N ASP A 234 -10.63 -3.11 -20.52
CA ASP A 234 -11.24 -4.41 -20.85
C ASP A 234 -11.47 -5.26 -19.58
N TYR A 235 -12.56 -6.04 -19.54
CA TYR A 235 -12.89 -6.93 -18.42
C TYR A 235 -11.85 -8.04 -18.17
N ARG A 236 -11.06 -8.43 -19.17
CA ARG A 236 -9.94 -9.39 -19.01
C ARG A 236 -8.90 -8.94 -18.00
N PHE A 237 -8.87 -7.64 -17.69
CA PHE A 237 -7.98 -7.02 -16.71
C PHE A 237 -8.58 -6.96 -15.30
N PHE A 238 -9.72 -7.59 -15.08
CA PHE A 238 -10.32 -7.79 -13.76
C PHE A 238 -10.30 -9.28 -13.39
N LYS A 239 -10.34 -9.57 -12.10
CA LYS A 239 -10.56 -10.92 -11.57
C LYS A 239 -12.00 -11.36 -11.86
N GLU A 240 -12.33 -12.60 -11.51
CA GLU A 240 -13.66 -13.19 -11.72
C GLU A 240 -14.80 -12.38 -11.06
N ASP A 241 -14.49 -11.62 -10.00
CA ASP A 241 -15.44 -10.72 -9.35
C ASP A 241 -15.75 -9.43 -10.15
N LEU A 242 -15.04 -9.19 -11.25
CA LEU A 242 -15.13 -8.00 -12.11
C LEU A 242 -14.92 -6.66 -11.38
N ILE A 243 -14.33 -6.72 -10.19
CA ILE A 243 -14.14 -5.61 -9.26
C ILE A 243 -12.66 -5.34 -9.06
N HIS A 244 -11.88 -6.38 -8.76
CA HIS A 244 -10.46 -6.26 -8.48
C HIS A 244 -9.64 -6.41 -9.78
N PRO A 245 -8.55 -5.64 -9.95
CA PRO A 245 -7.65 -5.86 -11.07
C PRO A 245 -7.07 -7.28 -11.08
N SER A 246 -6.92 -7.87 -12.27
CA SER A 246 -6.23 -9.14 -12.45
C SER A 246 -4.73 -8.98 -12.25
N LYS A 247 -4.01 -10.11 -12.09
CA LYS A 247 -2.53 -10.07 -11.98
C LYS A 247 -1.89 -9.30 -13.14
N GLN A 248 -2.38 -9.52 -14.36
CA GLN A 248 -1.87 -8.86 -15.56
C GLN A 248 -2.05 -7.33 -15.49
N ALA A 249 -3.17 -6.86 -14.96
CA ALA A 249 -3.42 -5.44 -14.78
C ALA A 249 -2.48 -4.83 -13.72
N VAL A 250 -2.31 -5.52 -12.59
CA VAL A 250 -1.37 -5.09 -11.55
C VAL A 250 0.07 -5.07 -12.06
N ASP A 251 0.49 -6.09 -12.82
CA ASP A 251 1.82 -6.14 -13.44
C ASP A 251 2.05 -4.94 -14.37
N TYR A 252 1.04 -4.58 -15.16
CA TYR A 252 1.10 -3.43 -16.05
C TYR A 252 1.18 -2.10 -15.28
N ILE A 253 0.39 -1.93 -14.21
CA ILE A 253 0.48 -0.73 -13.36
C ILE A 253 1.86 -0.66 -12.70
N TRP A 254 2.40 -1.79 -12.24
CA TRP A 254 3.73 -1.86 -11.65
C TRP A 254 4.85 -1.48 -12.63
N GLU A 255 4.74 -1.91 -13.88
CA GLU A 255 5.64 -1.48 -14.97
C GLU A 255 5.61 0.04 -15.12
N LYS A 256 4.42 0.63 -15.22
CA LYS A 256 4.24 2.09 -15.34
C LYS A 256 4.74 2.86 -14.12
N PHE A 257 4.52 2.31 -12.92
CA PHE A 257 5.05 2.86 -11.68
C PHE A 257 6.59 2.84 -11.68
N SER A 258 7.17 1.72 -12.10
CA SER A 258 8.62 1.53 -12.18
C SER A 258 9.27 2.50 -13.17
N GLU A 259 8.68 2.69 -14.35
CA GLU A 259 9.13 3.67 -15.34
C GLU A 259 9.06 5.10 -14.81
N THR A 260 8.02 5.41 -14.03
CA THR A 260 7.77 6.76 -13.50
C THR A 260 8.75 7.11 -12.38
N TYR A 261 9.00 6.17 -11.46
CA TYR A 261 9.69 6.47 -10.20
C TYR A 261 11.06 5.82 -10.03
N PHE A 262 11.48 4.85 -10.85
CA PHE A 262 12.80 4.23 -10.70
C PHE A 262 13.80 4.71 -11.75
N GLU A 263 15.01 5.02 -11.30
CA GLU A 263 16.16 5.20 -12.16
C GLU A 263 16.69 3.85 -12.69
N GLN A 264 17.51 3.91 -13.75
CA GLN A 264 18.02 2.72 -14.44
C GLN A 264 18.83 1.78 -13.53
N SER A 265 19.59 2.34 -12.59
CA SER A 265 20.32 1.61 -11.53
C SER A 265 19.36 0.81 -10.65
N THR A 266 18.31 1.45 -10.13
CA THR A 266 17.26 0.79 -9.34
C THR A 266 16.58 -0.32 -10.12
N GLN A 267 16.21 -0.08 -11.38
CA GLN A 267 15.62 -1.11 -12.23
C GLN A 267 16.56 -2.30 -12.46
N THR A 268 17.87 -2.06 -12.59
CA THR A 268 18.88 -3.11 -12.73
C THR A 268 18.97 -3.97 -11.47
N ILE A 269 18.90 -3.35 -10.29
CA ILE A 269 18.84 -4.08 -9.01
C ILE A 269 17.57 -4.91 -8.93
N ILE A 270 16.40 -4.32 -9.22
CA ILE A 270 15.10 -5.02 -9.23
C ILE A 270 15.15 -6.25 -10.15
N GLN A 271 15.75 -6.16 -11.34
CA GLN A 271 15.90 -7.30 -12.25
C GLN A 271 16.74 -8.43 -11.65
N LYS A 272 17.82 -8.11 -10.95
CA LYS A 272 18.65 -9.11 -10.24
C LYS A 272 17.87 -9.74 -9.07
N ILE A 273 17.13 -8.95 -8.31
CA ILE A 273 16.28 -9.46 -7.21
C ILE A 273 15.19 -10.39 -7.75
N ASN A 274 14.55 -10.05 -8.87
CA ASN A 274 13.57 -10.93 -9.52
C ASN A 274 14.17 -12.27 -9.95
N LYS A 275 15.44 -12.30 -10.41
CA LYS A 275 16.15 -13.56 -10.67
C LYS A 275 16.34 -14.38 -9.40
N VAL A 276 16.67 -13.73 -8.27
CA VAL A 276 16.78 -14.39 -6.97
C VAL A 276 15.42 -14.98 -6.54
N ILE A 277 14.35 -14.19 -6.59
CA ILE A 277 12.98 -14.63 -6.25
C ILE A 277 12.56 -15.81 -7.13
N SER A 278 12.80 -15.73 -8.44
CA SER A 278 12.49 -16.81 -9.37
C SER A 278 13.29 -18.08 -9.05
N ALA A 279 14.57 -17.93 -8.69
CA ALA A 279 15.42 -19.05 -8.31
C ALA A 279 14.97 -19.74 -7.02
N ILE A 280 14.55 -18.98 -6.01
CA ILE A 280 14.05 -19.52 -4.74
C ILE A 280 12.73 -20.29 -4.94
N ASN A 281 11.87 -19.79 -5.82
CA ASN A 281 10.58 -20.41 -6.13
C ASN A 281 10.66 -21.55 -7.16
N HIS A 282 11.83 -21.77 -7.78
CA HIS A 282 12.02 -22.83 -8.74
C HIS A 282 11.89 -24.20 -8.07
N ARG A 283 11.11 -25.10 -8.68
CA ARG A 283 10.97 -26.50 -8.27
C ARG A 283 11.83 -27.38 -9.18
N PRO A 284 13.02 -27.83 -8.74
CA PRO A 284 13.89 -28.66 -9.56
C PRO A 284 13.30 -30.06 -9.74
N PHE A 285 13.62 -30.71 -10.86
CA PHE A 285 13.26 -32.11 -11.09
C PHE A 285 14.08 -33.08 -10.21
N ASN A 286 15.35 -32.75 -9.98
CA ASN A 286 16.25 -33.47 -9.08
C ASN A 286 17.07 -32.49 -8.25
N GLU A 287 16.71 -32.38 -6.96
CA GLU A 287 17.37 -31.51 -5.98
C GLU A 287 18.84 -31.88 -5.74
N GLU A 288 19.23 -33.14 -5.94
CA GLU A 288 20.60 -33.61 -5.70
C GLU A 288 21.52 -33.49 -6.91
N SER A 289 20.98 -33.10 -8.07
CA SER A 289 21.80 -32.97 -9.28
C SER A 289 22.88 -31.90 -9.11
N GLU A 290 24.09 -32.16 -9.61
CA GLU A 290 25.21 -31.21 -9.56
C GLU A 290 24.83 -29.85 -10.16
N ASN A 291 24.09 -29.86 -11.27
CA ASN A 291 23.58 -28.65 -11.90
C ASN A 291 22.67 -27.83 -10.96
N HIS A 292 21.81 -28.48 -10.18
CA HIS A 292 20.96 -27.78 -9.22
C HIS A 292 21.78 -27.25 -8.04
N GLN A 293 22.72 -28.03 -7.51
CA GLN A 293 23.60 -27.59 -6.42
C GLN A 293 24.44 -26.37 -6.84
N GLN A 294 25.02 -26.38 -8.06
CA GLN A 294 25.73 -25.23 -8.64
C GLN A 294 24.80 -24.03 -8.87
N PHE A 295 23.54 -24.27 -9.25
CA PHE A 295 22.55 -23.22 -9.38
C PHE A 295 22.29 -22.51 -8.03
N LEU A 296 22.09 -23.26 -6.94
CA LEU A 296 21.90 -22.70 -5.60
C LEU A 296 23.11 -21.85 -5.15
N ILE A 297 24.33 -22.35 -5.35
CA ILE A 297 25.56 -21.62 -5.02
C ILE A 297 25.65 -20.30 -5.81
N LYS A 298 25.33 -20.32 -7.10
CA LYS A 298 25.29 -19.11 -7.94
C LYS A 298 24.23 -18.12 -7.47
N THR A 299 23.06 -18.58 -7.04
CA THR A 299 22.01 -17.71 -6.49
C THR A 299 22.47 -17.04 -5.19
N ILE A 300 23.14 -17.78 -4.29
CA ILE A 300 23.73 -17.20 -3.07
C ILE A 300 24.82 -16.18 -3.41
N ALA A 301 25.68 -16.47 -4.40
CA ALA A 301 26.71 -15.53 -4.84
C ALA A 301 26.11 -14.21 -5.38
N LEU A 302 25.01 -14.29 -6.14
CA LEU A 302 24.26 -13.12 -6.61
C LEU A 302 23.68 -12.30 -5.44
N MET A 303 23.15 -12.95 -4.40
CA MET A 303 22.67 -12.25 -3.20
C MET A 303 23.82 -11.50 -2.50
N ASN A 304 24.97 -12.15 -2.33
CA ASN A 304 26.15 -11.50 -1.73
C ASN A 304 26.66 -10.31 -2.57
N GLU A 305 26.54 -10.38 -3.90
CA GLU A 305 26.85 -9.23 -4.78
C GLU A 305 25.88 -8.08 -4.56
N LEU A 306 24.58 -8.38 -4.46
CA LEU A 306 23.54 -7.38 -4.21
C LEU A 306 23.74 -6.67 -2.86
N GLU A 307 24.14 -7.39 -1.81
CA GLU A 307 24.44 -6.83 -0.49
C GLU A 307 25.70 -5.95 -0.48
N LYS A 308 26.71 -6.26 -1.30
CA LYS A 308 28.00 -5.55 -1.31
C LYS A 308 27.96 -4.11 -1.86
N GLY A 309 26.82 -3.62 -2.30
CA GLY A 309 26.66 -2.25 -2.80
C GLY A 309 25.35 -1.58 -2.43
N ASN A 310 24.46 -2.29 -1.72
CA ASN A 310 23.12 -1.83 -1.41
C ASN A 310 22.78 -2.27 0.02
N GLN A 311 22.02 -1.47 0.77
CA GLN A 311 21.56 -1.82 2.12
C GLN A 311 20.42 -2.86 2.06
N LEU A 312 20.67 -3.99 1.41
CA LEU A 312 19.72 -5.09 1.23
C LEU A 312 20.08 -6.22 2.19
N ASP A 313 19.06 -6.95 2.66
CA ASP A 313 19.23 -8.13 3.49
C ASP A 313 18.61 -9.37 2.83
N PHE A 314 19.46 -10.35 2.52
CA PHE A 314 19.06 -11.66 2.01
C PHE A 314 19.38 -12.79 2.99
N SER A 315 19.56 -12.49 4.28
CA SER A 315 19.99 -13.48 5.28
C SER A 315 19.03 -14.68 5.36
N ALA A 316 17.73 -14.42 5.42
CA ALA A 316 16.71 -15.47 5.45
C ALA A 316 16.73 -16.35 4.18
N GLU A 317 16.81 -15.73 3.00
CA GLU A 317 16.87 -16.44 1.72
C GLU A 317 18.15 -17.26 1.58
N LYS A 318 19.29 -16.72 2.02
CA LYS A 318 20.57 -17.44 2.02
C LYS A 318 20.51 -18.65 2.93
N GLU A 319 19.97 -18.53 4.15
CA GLU A 319 19.81 -19.66 5.06
C GLU A 319 18.89 -20.74 4.48
N LEU A 320 17.77 -20.33 3.87
CA LEU A 320 16.88 -21.25 3.17
C LEU A 320 17.61 -22.03 2.07
N LEU A 321 18.38 -21.35 1.21
CA LEU A 321 19.09 -22.04 0.12
C LEU A 321 20.26 -22.90 0.63
N LYS A 322 21.00 -22.44 1.65
CA LYS A 322 22.06 -23.23 2.29
C LYS A 322 21.54 -24.54 2.86
N SER A 323 20.34 -24.53 3.45
CA SER A 323 19.72 -25.76 3.98
C SER A 323 19.44 -26.82 2.90
N LYS A 324 19.34 -26.40 1.62
CA LYS A 324 19.12 -27.27 0.46
C LYS A 324 20.40 -27.71 -0.24
N ILE A 325 21.55 -27.11 0.12
CA ILE A 325 22.83 -27.50 -0.43
C ILE A 325 23.31 -28.73 0.34
N LYS A 326 23.47 -29.85 -0.36
CA LYS A 326 24.14 -31.03 0.21
C LYS A 326 25.65 -30.82 0.04
N HIS A 327 26.43 -31.16 1.08
CA HIS A 327 27.89 -31.02 1.05
C HIS A 327 28.46 -31.60 -0.25
N VAL A 328 28.88 -30.72 -1.15
CA VAL A 328 29.76 -31.06 -2.28
C VAL A 328 31.11 -31.32 -1.62
N ASN A 329 31.37 -32.58 -1.26
CA ASN A 329 32.69 -33.02 -0.82
C ASN A 329 33.67 -32.97 -1.99
#